data_AF-A0A1M7E5C4-F1
#
_entry.id   AF-A0A1M7E5C4-F1
#
_cell.length_a   1.000
_cell.length_b   1.000
_cell.length_c   1.000
_cell.angle_alpha   90.00
_cell.angle_beta   90.00
_cell.angle_gamma   90.00
#
_symmetry.space_group_name_H-M   'P 1'
#
loop_
_entity.id
_entity.type
_entity.pdbx_description
1 polymer ?
#
loop_
_entity_poly.entity_id
_entity_poly.type
_entity_poly.pdbx_seq_one_letter_code
_entity_poly.pdbx_strand_id
1 'polypeptide(L)'
;MTEKQKYYALLSLVCETLPHYAVDRAIRAGYGQQYASAATRLGHVKQGKVAHLPDLVALVESSMPEFPIPAHLRPNETPQPQS
;
A
#
# COMPACT_ATOMS: atom_id res chain seq x y z
N MET A 1 -9.44 1.54 15.03
CA MET A 1 -9.31 0.43 14.06
C MET A 1 -7.91 -0.14 14.14
N THR A 2 -7.76 -1.46 14.08
CA THR A 2 -6.46 -2.11 13.90
C THR A 2 -5.91 -1.83 12.50
N GLU A 3 -4.60 -1.97 12.28
CA GLU A 3 -4.02 -1.81 10.93
C GLU A 3 -4.63 -2.79 9.93
N LYS A 4 -4.92 -4.02 10.34
CA LYS A 4 -5.60 -5.01 9.50
C LYS A 4 -7.00 -4.54 9.09
N GLN A 5 -7.77 -3.93 10.01
CA GLN A 5 -9.08 -3.36 9.69
C GLN A 5 -8.97 -2.17 8.71
N LYS A 6 -8.01 -1.28 8.95
CA LYS A 6 -7.73 -0.14 8.05
C LYS A 6 -7.34 -0.61 6.65
N TYR A 7 -6.50 -1.64 6.57
CA TYR A 7 -6.08 -2.26 5.31
C TYR A 7 -7.28 -2.77 4.51
N TYR A 8 -8.17 -3.57 5.10
CA TYR A 8 -9.32 -4.09 4.36
C TYR A 8 -10.33 -2.99 3.99
N ALA A 9 -10.51 -1.99 4.85
CA ALA A 9 -11.33 -0.83 4.53
C ALA A 9 -10.75 -0.05 3.33
N LEU A 10 -9.46 0.26 3.34
CA LEU A 10 -8.82 0.93 2.20
C LEU A 10 -8.86 0.06 0.94
N LEU A 11 -8.58 -1.23 1.05
CA LEU A 11 -8.63 -2.16 -0.08
C LEU A 11 -10.03 -2.19 -0.71
N SER A 12 -11.10 -2.19 0.09
CA SER A 12 -12.47 -2.14 -0.43
C SER A 12 -12.80 -0.85 -1.18
N LEU A 13 -12.13 0.27 -0.87
CA LEU A 13 -12.35 1.53 -1.56
C LEU A 13 -11.64 1.59 -2.93
N VAL A 14 -10.52 0.88 -3.05
CA VAL A 14 -9.64 0.97 -4.24
C VAL A 14 -9.64 -0.29 -5.09
N CYS A 15 -10.20 -1.42 -4.65
CA CYS A 15 -10.05 -2.71 -5.34
C CYS A 15 -10.56 -2.71 -6.79
N GLU A 16 -11.57 -1.91 -7.10
CA GLU A 16 -12.13 -1.79 -8.45
C GLU A 16 -11.39 -0.77 -9.33
N THR A 17 -10.70 0.20 -8.72
CA THR A 17 -10.10 1.35 -9.41
C THR A 17 -8.57 1.31 -9.42
N LEU A 18 -7.95 0.50 -8.57
CA LEU A 18 -6.50 0.39 -8.44
C LEU A 18 -5.90 -0.18 -9.74
N PRO A 19 -5.04 0.58 -10.46
CA PRO A 19 -4.57 0.18 -11.78
C PRO A 19 -3.78 -1.13 -11.76
N HIS A 20 -3.85 -1.90 -12.85
CA HIS A 20 -3.08 -3.14 -13.01
C HIS A 20 -1.57 -2.92 -12.78
N TYR A 21 -1.04 -1.78 -13.25
CA TYR A 21 0.36 -1.36 -13.16
C TYR A 21 0.78 -0.73 -11.81
N ALA A 22 -0.08 -0.69 -10.78
CA ALA A 22 0.21 -0.02 -9.52
C ALA A 22 1.51 -0.51 -8.85
N VAL A 23 1.79 -1.81 -8.93
CA VAL A 23 3.02 -2.42 -8.39
C VAL A 23 4.26 -1.87 -9.12
N ASP A 24 4.25 -1.88 -10.45
CA ASP A 24 5.37 -1.39 -11.25
C ASP A 24 5.62 0.10 -11.00
N ARG A 25 4.56 0.88 -10.85
CA ARG A 25 4.65 2.32 -10.56
C ARG A 25 5.26 2.59 -9.18
N ALA A 26 4.87 1.83 -8.16
CA ALA A 26 5.47 1.93 -6.83
C ALA A 26 6.97 1.59 -6.83
N ILE A 27 7.38 0.51 -7.51
CA ILE A 27 8.79 0.12 -7.64
C ILE A 27 9.61 1.18 -8.39
N ARG A 28 9.06 1.75 -9.48
CA ARG A 28 9.70 2.83 -10.24
C ARG A 28 9.80 4.13 -9.45
N ALA A 29 8.88 4.37 -8.52
CA ALA A 29 8.95 5.47 -7.56
C ALA A 29 9.96 5.22 -6.42
N GLY A 30 10.70 4.11 -6.45
CA GLY A 30 11.73 3.78 -5.46
C GLY A 30 11.20 3.01 -4.25
N TYR A 31 9.91 2.70 -4.18
CA TYR A 31 9.35 2.01 -3.01
C TYR A 31 9.87 0.58 -2.90
N GLY A 32 10.43 0.24 -1.74
CA GLY A 32 10.85 -1.12 -1.43
C GLY A 32 12.08 -1.60 -2.20
N GLN A 33 12.85 -0.72 -2.86
CA GLN A 33 14.06 -1.12 -3.58
C GLN A 33 15.11 -1.80 -2.69
N GLN A 34 15.08 -1.57 -1.38
CA GLN A 34 15.90 -2.30 -0.41
C GLN A 34 15.51 -3.79 -0.23
N TYR A 35 14.38 -4.23 -0.79
CA TYR A 35 13.90 -5.60 -0.68
C TYR A 35 13.86 -6.28 -2.06
N ALA A 36 14.63 -7.36 -2.21
CA ALA A 36 14.65 -8.16 -3.44
C ALA A 36 13.26 -8.70 -3.85
N SER A 37 12.35 -8.86 -2.88
CA SER A 37 10.99 -9.40 -3.08
C SER A 37 9.88 -8.33 -3.05
N ALA A 38 10.22 -7.04 -3.16
CA ALA A 38 9.25 -5.95 -3.05
C ALA A 38 8.09 -6.09 -4.04
N ALA A 39 8.35 -6.38 -5.31
CA ALA A 39 7.31 -6.53 -6.32
C ALA A 39 6.32 -7.67 -5.98
N THR A 40 6.83 -8.82 -5.53
CA THR A 40 6.01 -9.96 -5.11
C THR A 40 5.17 -9.60 -3.87
N ARG A 41 5.77 -8.95 -2.87
CA ARG A 41 5.07 -8.52 -1.66
C ARG A 41 3.94 -7.55 -1.98
N LEU A 42 4.22 -6.52 -2.76
CA LEU A 42 3.23 -5.55 -3.24
C LEU A 42 2.11 -6.23 -4.06
N GLY A 43 2.45 -7.22 -4.89
CA GLY A 43 1.47 -8.03 -5.61
C GLY A 43 0.53 -8.78 -4.67
N HIS A 44 1.04 -9.38 -3.60
CA HIS A 44 0.21 -10.05 -2.58
C HIS A 44 -0.67 -9.08 -1.80
N VAL A 45 -0.16 -7.90 -1.47
CA VAL A 45 -0.93 -6.83 -0.81
C VAL A 45 -2.06 -6.36 -1.72
N LYS A 46 -1.76 -6.05 -2.98
CA LYS A 46 -2.78 -5.68 -3.97
C LYS A 46 -3.87 -6.74 -4.14
N GLN A 47 -3.50 -8.02 -4.09
CA GLN A 47 -4.42 -9.16 -4.26
C GLN A 47 -5.20 -9.54 -2.98
N GLY A 48 -5.02 -8.84 -1.85
CA GLY A 48 -5.70 -9.22 -0.61
C GLY A 48 -5.06 -10.39 0.14
N LYS A 49 -3.96 -10.98 -0.36
CA LYS A 49 -3.31 -12.17 0.21
C LYS A 49 -2.51 -11.85 1.48
N VAL A 50 -1.95 -10.65 1.57
CA VAL A 50 -1.17 -10.18 2.71
C VAL A 50 -1.69 -8.82 3.15
N ALA A 51 -2.17 -8.71 4.39
CA ALA A 51 -2.64 -7.45 4.94
C ALA A 51 -1.45 -6.61 5.44
N HIS A 52 -0.99 -5.67 4.62
CA HIS A 52 0.07 -4.72 4.99
C HIS A 52 -0.36 -3.30 4.58
N LEU A 53 -0.77 -2.51 5.57
CA LEU A 53 -1.33 -1.19 5.33
C LEU A 53 -0.35 -0.19 4.69
N PRO A 54 0.92 -0.07 5.15
CA PRO A 54 1.88 0.84 4.52
C PRO A 54 2.14 0.53 3.04
N ASP A 55 2.18 -0.75 2.66
CA ASP A 55 2.38 -1.17 1.27
C ASP A 55 1.15 -0.80 0.42
N LEU A 56 -0.07 -0.99 0.96
CA LEU A 56 -1.29 -0.61 0.25
C LEU A 56 -1.39 0.91 0.05
N VAL A 57 -1.03 1.69 1.07
CA VAL A 57 -0.99 3.16 0.96
C VAL A 57 0.03 3.60 -0.08
N ALA A 58 1.24 3.01 -0.10
CA ALA A 58 2.24 3.31 -1.11
C ALA A 58 1.77 2.97 -2.54
N LEU A 59 1.04 1.86 -2.72
CA LEU A 59 0.43 1.52 -4.01
C LEU A 59 -0.59 2.57 -4.45
N VAL A 60 -1.47 3.01 -3.54
CA VAL A 60 -2.49 4.02 -3.84
C VAL A 60 -1.84 5.37 -4.13
N GLU A 61 -0.91 5.86 -3.31
CA GLU A 61 -0.27 7.17 -3.50
C GLU A 61 0.57 7.22 -4.78
N SER A 62 1.29 6.15 -5.11
CA SER A 62 2.10 6.10 -6.31
C SER A 62 1.26 6.00 -7.58
N SER A 63 0.13 5.29 -7.55
CA SER A 63 -0.67 4.98 -8.75
C SER A 63 -1.92 5.83 -8.95
N MET A 64 -2.43 6.42 -7.87
CA MET A 64 -3.65 7.23 -7.81
C MET A 64 -3.40 8.47 -6.93
N PRO A 65 -2.50 9.39 -7.33
CA PRO A 65 -2.06 10.52 -6.48
C PRO A 65 -3.19 11.48 -6.09
N GLU A 66 -4.29 11.51 -6.85
CA GLU A 66 -5.47 12.34 -6.58
C GLU A 66 -6.49 11.65 -5.66
N PHE A 67 -6.31 10.36 -5.34
CA PHE A 67 -7.24 9.63 -4.48
C PHE A 67 -7.08 10.08 -3.02
N PRO A 68 -8.14 10.60 -2.38
CA PRO A 68 -8.06 11.12 -1.03
C PRO A 68 -8.13 9.97 -0.01
N ILE A 69 -6.97 9.39 0.34
CA ILE A 69 -6.90 8.36 1.39
C ILE A 69 -7.42 8.95 2.71
N PRO A 70 -8.52 8.42 3.28
CA PRO A 70 -9.07 8.93 4.54
C PRO A 70 -8.04 8.87 5.68
N ALA A 71 -7.94 9.94 6.48
CA ALA A 71 -6.92 10.04 7.53
C ALA A 71 -6.96 8.86 8.52
N HIS A 72 -8.16 8.37 8.88
CA HIS A 72 -8.33 7.22 9.77
C HIS A 72 -7.87 5.88 9.17
N LEU A 73 -7.65 5.82 7.85
CA LEU A 73 -7.11 4.66 7.13
C LEU A 73 -5.61 4.77 6.86
N ARG A 74 -4.96 5.89 7.19
CA ARG A 74 -3.49 5.96 7.12
C ARG A 74 -2.85 5.10 8.22
N PRO A 75 -1.61 4.63 8.02
CA PRO A 75 -0.86 3.93 9.06
C PRO A 75 -0.82 4.80 10.30
N ASN A 76 -0.86 4.18 11.48
CA ASN A 76 -0.49 4.95 12.65
C ASN A 76 1.00 5.32 12.48
N GLU A 77 1.43 6.46 13.00
CA GLU A 77 2.86 6.75 13.14
C GLU A 77 3.46 5.71 14.08
N THR A 78 3.86 4.57 13.52
CA THR A 78 4.74 3.63 14.21
C THR A 78 6.14 4.20 13.98
N PRO A 79 6.92 4.52 15.02
CA PRO A 79 8.26 5.07 14.85
C PRO A 79 9.06 4.12 13.95
N GLN A 80 9.58 4.63 12.83
CA GLN A 80 10.54 3.88 12.03
C GLN A 80 11.71 3.51 12.96
N PRO A 81 12.13 2.24 13.05
CA PRO A 81 13.40 1.94 13.68
C PRO A 81 14.49 2.64 12.87
N GLN A 82 15.07 3.68 13.45
CA GLN A 82 16.35 4.21 13.01
C GLN A 82 17.40 3.13 13.28
N SER A 83 17.88 2.43 12.25
CA SER A 83 19.14 1.66 12.26
C SER A 83 19.56 1.32 10.84
#